data_AF-A0A8J5C8Q7-F1
#
_entry.id   AF-A0A8J5C8Q7-F1
#
_cell.length_a   1.000
_cell.length_b   1.000
_cell.length_c   1.000
_cell.angle_alpha   90.00
_cell.angle_beta   90.00
_cell.angle_gamma   90.00
#
_symmetry.space_group_name_H-M   'P 1'
#
loop_
_entity.id
_entity.type
_entity.pdbx_description
1 polymer ?
#
loop_
_entity_poly.entity_id
_entity_poly.type
_entity_poly.pdbx_seq_one_letter_code
_entity_poly.pdbx_strand_id
1 'polypeptide(L)'
;MLGCTDAQILGLRSINSPMMHISVGNSERVNISDITIVAPENSPNTDGIHVQESRFVDIRNSIIGTGDDCVSLSEGDENISVNNVTCGPGHGISIGSLGKKGSRATASNIHVSNCTLTQTTNGGGSGFAKNISFENIIMNDVLNPIIIDQYYCPDSFCDASSSGVEVIDVKYIGVTGTSSSEVAIALNCSQSVPCSGIVMDTVDLWSANKGGKVQSYCISANGYTRNQVTPAVSCLTQ
;
A
#
# COMPACT_ATOMS: atom_id res chain seq x y z
N MET A 1 16.14 -2.20 12.99
CA MET A 1 17.39 -1.68 12.41
C MET A 1 17.27 -0.18 12.30
N LEU A 2 18.21 0.56 12.90
CA LEU A 2 18.19 2.03 12.90
C LEU A 2 19.59 2.52 12.54
N GLY A 3 19.71 3.39 11.54
CA GLY A 3 21.03 3.92 11.14
C GLY A 3 21.94 2.87 10.47
N CYS A 4 21.37 1.82 9.88
CA CYS A 4 22.15 0.73 9.30
C CYS A 4 22.50 1.00 7.84
N THR A 5 23.66 0.51 7.42
CA THR A 5 24.10 0.54 6.02
C THR A 5 24.62 -0.84 5.64
N ASP A 6 24.24 -1.34 4.46
CA ASP A 6 24.64 -2.67 3.97
C ASP A 6 24.24 -3.79 4.94
N ALA A 7 22.96 -3.80 5.33
CA ALA A 7 22.42 -4.72 6.32
C ALA A 7 21.51 -5.79 5.69
N GLN A 8 21.45 -6.97 6.32
CA GLN A 8 20.61 -8.07 5.89
C GLN A 8 19.84 -8.69 7.05
N ILE A 9 18.56 -8.98 6.81
CA ILE A 9 17.76 -9.91 7.61
C ILE A 9 17.35 -11.07 6.70
N LEU A 10 17.66 -12.29 7.11
CA LEU A 10 17.40 -13.50 6.33
C LEU A 10 16.78 -14.59 7.21
N GLY A 11 15.70 -15.22 6.74
CA GLY A 11 15.17 -16.45 7.36
C GLY A 11 14.54 -16.27 8.74
N LEU A 12 14.26 -15.03 9.16
CA LEU A 12 13.71 -14.75 10.48
C LEU A 12 12.24 -15.18 10.55
N ARG A 13 11.89 -15.85 11.65
CA ARG A 13 10.50 -16.08 12.04
C ARG A 13 10.16 -15.26 13.28
N SER A 14 9.17 -14.38 13.17
CA SER A 14 8.70 -13.53 14.28
C SER A 14 7.23 -13.79 14.58
N ILE A 15 6.87 -13.95 15.85
CA ILE A 15 5.54 -14.39 16.29
C ILE A 15 5.03 -13.49 17.40
N ASN A 16 3.80 -12.98 17.26
CA ASN A 16 3.06 -12.21 18.26
C ASN A 16 3.88 -11.07 18.87
N SER A 17 4.48 -10.23 18.02
CA SER A 17 5.09 -8.99 18.50
C SER A 17 4.01 -8.12 19.14
N PRO A 18 4.28 -7.42 20.26
CA PRO A 18 3.30 -6.53 20.88
C PRO A 18 3.07 -5.23 20.07
N MET A 19 3.92 -4.96 19.07
CA MET A 19 3.83 -3.85 18.11
C MET A 19 4.41 -4.32 16.76
N MET A 20 5.03 -3.44 15.96
CA MET A 20 5.71 -3.81 14.73
C MET A 20 6.72 -4.96 14.93
N HIS A 21 6.80 -5.89 13.97
CA HIS A 21 7.71 -7.03 14.01
C HIS A 21 9.13 -6.68 13.58
N ILE A 22 9.27 -5.94 12.47
CA ILE A 22 10.55 -5.47 11.94
C ILE A 22 10.42 -3.99 11.63
N SER A 23 11.34 -3.18 12.14
CA SER A 23 11.41 -1.76 11.81
C SER A 23 12.75 -1.43 11.16
N VAL A 24 12.71 -0.68 10.06
CA VAL A 24 13.86 -0.15 9.33
C VAL A 24 13.76 1.36 9.32
N GLY A 25 14.58 2.02 10.12
CA GLY A 25 14.61 3.48 10.22
C GLY A 25 15.95 4.03 9.80
N ASN A 26 15.98 5.20 9.14
CA ASN A 26 17.23 5.93 8.87
C ASN A 26 18.33 5.06 8.24
N SER A 27 17.97 4.13 7.36
CA SER A 27 18.89 3.08 6.87
C SER A 27 19.06 3.12 5.36
N GLU A 28 20.15 2.52 4.87
CA GLU A 28 20.49 2.48 3.46
C GLU A 28 20.97 1.09 3.04
N ARG A 29 20.56 0.61 1.86
CA ARG A 29 20.97 -0.70 1.32
C ARG A 29 20.68 -1.83 2.30
N VAL A 30 19.39 -2.04 2.54
CA VAL A 30 18.90 -3.07 3.45
C VAL A 30 18.21 -4.17 2.65
N ASN A 31 18.62 -5.42 2.85
CA ASN A 31 17.97 -6.58 2.24
C ASN A 31 17.21 -7.39 3.30
N ILE A 32 15.92 -7.62 3.09
CA ILE A 32 15.07 -8.42 3.96
C ILE A 32 14.46 -9.54 3.12
N SER A 33 14.77 -10.78 3.47
CA SER A 33 14.30 -11.92 2.66
C SER A 33 13.99 -13.17 3.45
N ASP A 34 13.08 -13.98 2.90
CA ASP A 34 12.71 -15.28 3.44
C ASP A 34 12.15 -15.18 4.88
N ILE A 35 11.35 -14.14 5.14
CA ILE A 35 10.79 -13.84 6.46
C ILE A 35 9.44 -14.50 6.63
N THR A 36 9.16 -14.99 7.84
CA THR A 36 7.81 -15.40 8.27
C THR A 36 7.37 -14.58 9.47
N ILE A 37 6.29 -13.81 9.33
CA ILE A 37 5.68 -13.05 10.42
C ILE A 37 4.26 -13.57 10.67
N VAL A 38 3.94 -13.79 11.95
CA VAL A 38 2.62 -14.23 12.39
C VAL A 38 2.18 -13.43 13.62
N ALA A 39 1.09 -12.71 13.50
CA ALA A 39 0.34 -12.12 14.61
C ALA A 39 -1.17 -12.29 14.38
N PRO A 40 -2.00 -12.21 15.44
CA PRO A 40 -3.44 -12.30 15.32
C PRO A 40 -4.02 -11.11 14.52
N GLU A 41 -5.02 -11.37 13.68
CA GLU A 41 -5.72 -10.35 12.88
C GLU A 41 -6.33 -9.22 13.72
N ASN A 42 -6.75 -9.53 14.94
CA ASN A 42 -7.34 -8.55 15.87
C ASN A 42 -6.30 -7.90 16.80
N SER A 43 -5.00 -8.03 16.50
CA SER A 43 -3.91 -7.43 17.27
C SER A 43 -3.48 -6.11 16.61
N PRO A 44 -3.94 -4.95 17.13
CA PRO A 44 -3.69 -3.66 16.49
C PRO A 44 -2.18 -3.32 16.48
N ASN A 45 -1.74 -2.56 15.47
CA ASN A 45 -0.38 -2.01 15.37
C ASN A 45 0.72 -3.06 15.35
N THR A 46 0.42 -4.27 14.85
CA THR A 46 1.37 -5.37 14.69
C THR A 46 1.98 -5.40 13.30
N ASP A 47 2.33 -4.24 12.74
CA ASP A 47 2.89 -4.11 11.40
C ASP A 47 4.02 -5.14 11.15
N GLY A 48 4.03 -5.74 9.96
CA GLY A 48 5.02 -6.75 9.61
C GLY A 48 6.41 -6.13 9.46
N ILE A 49 6.61 -5.44 8.34
CA ILE A 49 7.84 -4.68 8.07
C ILE A 49 7.48 -3.21 7.92
N HIS A 50 7.92 -2.41 8.89
CA HIS A 50 7.78 -0.96 8.87
C HIS A 50 9.08 -0.32 8.39
N VAL A 51 9.00 0.51 7.34
CA VAL A 51 10.14 1.26 6.78
C VAL A 51 9.85 2.75 6.92
N GLN A 52 10.88 3.50 7.32
CA GLN A 52 10.82 4.95 7.47
C GLN A 52 12.20 5.57 7.23
N GLU A 53 12.25 6.75 6.60
CA GLU A 53 13.46 7.54 6.37
C GLU A 53 14.61 6.70 5.79
N SER A 54 14.30 5.75 4.91
CA SER A 54 15.29 4.77 4.42
C SER A 54 15.34 4.70 2.89
N ARG A 55 16.50 4.31 2.35
CA ARG A 55 16.67 4.19 0.89
C ARG A 55 17.32 2.89 0.45
N PHE A 56 16.98 2.42 -0.76
CA PHE A 56 17.49 1.16 -1.31
C PHE A 56 17.17 -0.02 -0.38
N VAL A 57 15.89 -0.18 -0.03
CA VAL A 57 15.41 -1.31 0.77
C VAL A 57 14.73 -2.32 -0.14
N ASP A 58 15.17 -3.58 -0.06
CA ASP A 58 14.61 -4.70 -0.83
C ASP A 58 13.99 -5.72 0.13
N ILE A 59 12.67 -5.91 0.02
CA ILE A 59 11.88 -6.87 0.80
C ILE A 59 11.38 -7.95 -0.16
N ARG A 60 11.73 -9.21 0.07
CA ARG A 60 11.33 -10.29 -0.84
C ARG A 60 11.04 -11.64 -0.20
N ASN A 61 10.32 -12.48 -0.95
CA ASN A 61 10.09 -13.90 -0.63
C ASN A 61 9.56 -14.14 0.79
N SER A 62 8.61 -13.34 1.25
CA SER A 62 8.19 -13.33 2.65
C SER A 62 6.71 -13.64 2.80
N ILE A 63 6.34 -14.23 3.94
CA ILE A 63 4.95 -14.54 4.32
C ILE A 63 4.65 -13.79 5.60
N ILE A 64 3.67 -12.90 5.56
CA ILE A 64 3.39 -11.97 6.65
C ILE A 64 1.89 -11.95 6.90
N GLY A 65 1.48 -12.38 8.10
CA GLY A 65 0.12 -12.23 8.60
C GLY A 65 0.15 -11.45 9.92
N THR A 66 -0.64 -10.38 9.99
CA THR A 66 -0.63 -9.41 11.09
C THR A 66 -2.06 -8.92 11.37
N GLY A 67 -2.23 -8.08 12.40
CA GLY A 67 -3.46 -7.34 12.63
C GLY A 67 -3.42 -5.89 12.13
N ASP A 68 -2.39 -5.52 11.38
CA ASP A 68 -2.18 -4.19 10.81
C ASP A 68 -1.44 -4.33 9.47
N ASP A 69 -0.68 -3.34 9.01
CA ASP A 69 0.03 -3.40 7.74
C ASP A 69 0.98 -4.61 7.62
N CYS A 70 0.96 -5.26 6.45
CA CYS A 70 1.92 -6.32 6.10
C CYS A 70 3.31 -5.69 5.86
N VAL A 71 3.32 -4.64 5.05
CA VAL A 71 4.48 -3.77 4.84
C VAL A 71 3.97 -2.34 4.87
N SER A 72 4.51 -1.52 5.78
CA SER A 72 4.20 -0.09 5.86
C SER A 72 5.44 0.73 5.47
N LEU A 73 5.29 1.58 4.46
CA LEU A 73 6.32 2.50 3.97
C LEU A 73 5.93 3.92 4.34
N SER A 74 6.87 4.75 4.77
CA SER A 74 6.57 6.02 5.42
C SER A 74 7.40 7.18 4.86
N GLU A 75 7.34 8.33 5.56
CA GLU A 75 8.04 9.55 5.19
C GLU A 75 9.55 9.30 5.03
N GLY A 76 10.11 9.82 3.95
CA GLY A 76 11.54 9.76 3.65
C GLY A 76 11.98 8.49 2.93
N ASP A 77 11.06 7.58 2.60
CA ASP A 77 11.39 6.35 1.89
C ASP A 77 11.63 6.58 0.39
N GLU A 78 12.74 6.05 -0.11
CA GLU A 78 13.15 6.20 -1.51
C GLU A 78 13.78 4.93 -2.09
N ASN A 79 13.39 4.55 -3.31
CA ASN A 79 13.96 3.37 -4.00
C ASN A 79 13.72 2.09 -3.19
N ILE A 80 12.44 1.79 -2.96
CA ILE A 80 12.00 0.62 -2.19
C ILE A 80 11.41 -0.43 -3.12
N SER A 81 11.79 -1.69 -2.92
CA SER A 81 11.28 -2.84 -3.66
C SER A 81 10.59 -3.81 -2.70
N VAL A 82 9.36 -4.22 -3.03
CA VAL A 82 8.63 -5.28 -2.34
C VAL A 82 8.24 -6.33 -3.37
N ASN A 83 8.87 -7.50 -3.34
CA ASN A 83 8.72 -8.50 -4.38
C ASN A 83 8.38 -9.89 -3.82
N ASN A 84 7.40 -10.57 -4.42
CA ASN A 84 7.06 -11.94 -4.04
C ASN A 84 6.75 -12.07 -2.53
N VAL A 85 5.88 -11.19 -2.03
CA VAL A 85 5.40 -11.19 -0.64
C VAL A 85 3.96 -11.67 -0.60
N THR A 86 3.66 -12.60 0.31
CA THR A 86 2.29 -13.00 0.64
C THR A 86 1.86 -12.31 1.93
N CYS A 87 0.85 -11.45 1.82
CA CYS A 87 0.27 -10.72 2.93
C CYS A 87 -1.10 -11.30 3.26
N GLY A 88 -1.40 -11.51 4.54
CA GLY A 88 -2.76 -11.87 4.94
C GLY A 88 -2.85 -12.77 6.17
N PRO A 89 -3.76 -12.47 7.12
CA PRO A 89 -4.62 -11.28 7.18
C PRO A 89 -3.82 -9.99 7.52
N GLY A 90 -4.48 -8.83 7.53
CA GLY A 90 -3.88 -7.54 7.92
C GLY A 90 -4.41 -6.35 7.12
N HIS A 91 -3.64 -5.26 7.01
CA HIS A 91 -4.03 -4.06 6.26
C HIS A 91 -3.40 -3.96 4.86
N GLY A 92 -2.59 -4.94 4.46
CA GLY A 92 -1.99 -4.99 3.13
C GLY A 92 -0.64 -4.28 3.06
N ILE A 93 -0.26 -3.83 1.86
CA ILE A 93 0.97 -3.08 1.64
C ILE A 93 0.58 -1.60 1.54
N SER A 94 1.02 -0.80 2.51
CA SER A 94 0.59 0.58 2.69
C SER A 94 1.75 1.54 2.49
N ILE A 95 1.49 2.65 1.78
CA ILE A 95 2.38 3.79 1.67
C ILE A 95 1.72 4.95 2.42
N GLY A 96 2.32 5.35 3.52
CA GLY A 96 1.85 6.33 4.48
C GLY A 96 1.55 5.76 5.87
N SER A 97 0.93 6.53 6.75
CA SER A 97 0.52 7.93 6.54
C SER A 97 1.73 8.87 6.39
N LEU A 98 1.70 9.71 5.38
CA LEU A 98 2.69 10.76 5.09
C LEU A 98 2.04 12.14 5.32
N GLY A 99 2.85 13.19 5.46
CA GLY A 99 2.38 14.58 5.59
C GLY A 99 1.93 14.97 7.00
N LYS A 100 2.28 14.16 8.00
CA LYS A 100 1.95 14.42 9.41
C LYS A 100 2.50 15.80 9.82
N LYS A 101 1.63 16.64 10.38
CA LYS A 101 1.94 18.03 10.79
C LYS A 101 2.41 18.96 9.65
N GLY A 102 2.03 18.67 8.39
CA GLY A 102 2.39 19.51 7.24
C GLY A 102 3.85 19.37 6.82
N SER A 103 4.53 18.28 7.20
CA SER A 103 5.85 17.96 6.66
C SER A 103 5.76 17.71 5.15
N ARG A 104 6.80 18.13 4.40
CA ARG A 104 7.00 17.69 3.02
C ARG A 104 7.50 16.24 3.05
N ALA A 105 6.61 15.32 3.41
CA ALA A 105 6.91 13.91 3.52
C ALA A 105 6.93 13.28 2.13
N THR A 106 8.10 12.87 1.65
CA THR A 106 8.25 12.23 0.34
C THR A 106 8.39 10.72 0.50
N ALA A 107 7.55 9.96 -0.20
CA ALA A 107 7.76 8.56 -0.52
C ALA A 107 7.87 8.43 -2.04
N SER A 108 8.98 7.89 -2.56
CA SER A 108 9.16 7.86 -4.02
C SER A 108 9.98 6.70 -4.55
N ASN A 109 9.75 6.38 -5.83
CA ASN A 109 10.40 5.26 -6.52
C ASN A 109 10.15 3.94 -5.78
N ILE A 110 8.88 3.61 -5.58
CA ILE A 110 8.46 2.37 -4.90
C ILE A 110 7.91 1.40 -5.94
N HIS A 111 8.40 0.16 -5.87
CA HIS A 111 7.96 -0.90 -6.76
C HIS A 111 7.51 -2.11 -5.94
N VAL A 112 6.23 -2.42 -6.03
CA VAL A 112 5.60 -3.60 -5.42
C VAL A 112 5.25 -4.56 -6.54
N SER A 113 5.77 -5.78 -6.52
CA SER A 113 5.50 -6.74 -7.58
C SER A 113 5.36 -8.19 -7.15
N ASN A 114 4.58 -8.95 -7.92
CA ASN A 114 4.34 -10.39 -7.73
C ASN A 114 3.85 -10.73 -6.32
N CYS A 115 3.04 -9.87 -5.70
CA CYS A 115 2.55 -10.06 -4.33
C CYS A 115 1.14 -10.64 -4.33
N THR A 116 0.80 -11.37 -3.27
CA THR A 116 -0.55 -11.89 -3.03
C THR A 116 -1.07 -11.33 -1.71
N LEU A 117 -2.20 -10.63 -1.75
CA LEU A 117 -2.89 -10.10 -0.58
C LEU A 117 -4.14 -10.94 -0.34
N THR A 118 -4.28 -11.51 0.85
CA THR A 118 -5.42 -12.37 1.21
C THR A 118 -6.05 -11.87 2.50
N GLN A 119 -7.38 -11.64 2.50
CA GLN A 119 -8.11 -11.18 3.69
C GLN A 119 -7.46 -9.96 4.35
N THR A 120 -7.00 -8.99 3.53
CA THR A 120 -6.49 -7.71 4.01
C THR A 120 -7.55 -6.62 3.92
N THR A 121 -7.43 -5.55 4.70
CA THR A 121 -8.39 -4.45 4.66
C THR A 121 -8.10 -3.43 3.55
N ASN A 122 -6.86 -2.98 3.37
CA ASN A 122 -6.53 -1.81 2.55
C ASN A 122 -5.28 -1.99 1.65
N GLY A 123 -4.86 -0.90 0.99
CA GLY A 123 -3.66 -0.82 0.14
C GLY A 123 -3.01 0.58 -0.03
N GLY A 124 -3.20 1.56 0.87
CA GLY A 124 -2.43 2.83 0.80
C GLY A 124 -3.04 4.08 1.47
N GLY A 125 -2.18 5.08 1.81
CA GLY A 125 -2.47 6.26 2.64
C GLY A 125 -2.09 7.65 2.06
N SER A 126 -2.08 8.68 2.92
CA SER A 126 -1.90 10.13 2.63
C SER A 126 -0.41 10.58 2.61
N GLY A 127 -0.07 11.79 2.09
CA GLY A 127 1.24 12.55 1.87
C GLY A 127 1.93 12.45 0.49
N PHE A 128 3.09 13.10 0.26
CA PHE A 128 3.66 13.23 -1.09
C PHE A 128 4.22 11.89 -1.56
N ALA A 129 3.60 11.34 -2.61
CA ALA A 129 3.84 9.99 -3.10
C ALA A 129 4.08 10.05 -4.60
N LYS A 130 5.28 9.66 -5.06
CA LYS A 130 5.66 9.82 -6.47
C LYS A 130 6.31 8.58 -7.08
N ASN A 131 5.94 8.26 -8.31
CA ASN A 131 6.55 7.18 -9.10
C ASN A 131 6.47 5.84 -8.34
N ILE A 132 5.23 5.38 -8.20
CA ILE A 132 4.89 4.15 -7.48
C ILE A 132 4.28 3.18 -8.48
N SER A 133 4.65 1.91 -8.37
CA SER A 133 4.09 0.86 -9.24
C SER A 133 3.72 -0.37 -8.43
N PHE A 134 2.53 -0.88 -8.70
CA PHE A 134 2.01 -2.16 -8.23
C PHE A 134 1.82 -3.06 -9.46
N GLU A 135 2.61 -4.12 -9.56
CA GLU A 135 2.64 -4.98 -10.75
C GLU A 135 2.40 -6.46 -10.41
N ASN A 136 1.51 -7.12 -11.15
CA ASN A 136 1.18 -8.54 -10.97
C ASN A 136 0.74 -8.85 -9.52
N ILE A 137 -0.31 -8.19 -9.07
CA ILE A 137 -0.83 -8.33 -7.72
C ILE A 137 -2.08 -9.21 -7.72
N ILE A 138 -2.10 -10.23 -6.86
CA ILE A 138 -3.25 -11.12 -6.68
C ILE A 138 -3.99 -10.70 -5.40
N MET A 139 -5.29 -10.44 -5.52
CA MET A 139 -6.17 -10.02 -4.45
C MET A 139 -7.16 -11.13 -4.12
N ASN A 140 -7.13 -11.67 -2.91
CA ASN A 140 -8.03 -12.74 -2.47
C ASN A 140 -8.87 -12.27 -1.29
N ASP A 141 -10.16 -12.00 -1.52
CA ASP A 141 -11.08 -11.61 -0.46
C ASP A 141 -10.60 -10.36 0.32
N VAL A 142 -10.02 -9.39 -0.40
CA VAL A 142 -9.50 -8.13 0.16
C VAL A 142 -10.65 -7.13 0.30
N LEU A 143 -10.77 -6.41 1.42
CA LEU A 143 -11.90 -5.49 1.63
C LEU A 143 -11.97 -4.40 0.57
N ASN A 144 -10.87 -3.67 0.37
CA ASN A 144 -10.75 -2.65 -0.67
C ASN A 144 -9.41 -2.82 -1.39
N PRO A 145 -9.35 -3.60 -2.49
CA PRO A 145 -8.12 -3.93 -3.20
C PRO A 145 -7.22 -2.75 -3.59
N ILE A 146 -7.79 -1.63 -4.05
CA ILE A 146 -7.01 -0.45 -4.45
C ILE A 146 -7.58 0.78 -3.77
N ILE A 147 -6.76 1.46 -2.95
CA ILE A 147 -7.13 2.70 -2.28
C ILE A 147 -6.04 3.75 -2.46
N ILE A 148 -6.46 4.97 -2.80
CA ILE A 148 -5.72 6.21 -2.54
C ILE A 148 -6.66 7.09 -1.72
N ASP A 149 -6.31 7.38 -0.47
CA ASP A 149 -7.12 8.24 0.40
C ASP A 149 -6.32 9.42 0.93
N GLN A 150 -6.56 10.59 0.35
CA GLN A 150 -5.92 11.84 0.79
C GLN A 150 -6.65 12.49 1.97
N TYR A 151 -7.78 11.94 2.41
CA TYR A 151 -8.56 12.40 3.56
C TYR A 151 -8.32 11.53 4.79
N TYR A 152 -7.35 10.62 4.74
CA TYR A 152 -7.02 9.72 5.84
C TYR A 152 -6.66 10.51 7.11
N CYS A 153 -7.49 10.35 8.14
CA CYS A 153 -7.40 11.06 9.40
C CYS A 153 -7.72 10.11 10.57
N PRO A 154 -6.71 9.36 11.08
CA PRO A 154 -6.93 8.38 12.13
C PRO A 154 -7.07 9.02 13.52
N ASP A 155 -6.59 10.25 13.70
CA ASP A 155 -6.68 11.00 14.95
C ASP A 155 -7.89 11.96 14.92
N SER A 156 -8.57 12.14 16.04
CA SER A 156 -9.69 13.11 16.16
C SER A 156 -9.30 14.58 15.97
N PHE A 157 -8.03 14.88 15.70
CA PHE A 157 -7.44 16.21 15.65
C PHE A 157 -6.80 16.58 14.31
N CYS A 158 -6.84 15.72 13.29
CA CYS A 158 -6.44 16.14 11.95
C CYS A 158 -7.56 16.94 11.28
N ASP A 159 -7.17 18.06 10.67
CA ASP A 159 -8.09 18.83 9.86
C ASP A 159 -8.29 18.08 8.54
N ALA A 160 -9.45 17.46 8.36
CA ALA A 160 -9.83 16.80 7.11
C ALA A 160 -9.87 17.80 5.92
N SER A 161 -9.78 19.11 6.19
CA SER A 161 -9.63 20.17 5.19
C SER A 161 -8.18 20.61 4.93
N SER A 162 -7.20 19.99 5.60
CA SER A 162 -5.77 20.24 5.33
C SER A 162 -5.43 19.97 3.87
N SER A 163 -4.51 20.78 3.31
CA SER A 163 -4.12 20.66 1.91
C SER A 163 -3.71 19.22 1.64
N GLY A 164 -4.47 18.56 0.76
CA GLY A 164 -4.18 17.22 0.31
C GLY A 164 -2.76 17.11 -0.23
N VAL A 165 -2.38 15.89 -0.49
CA VAL A 165 -0.99 15.54 -0.62
C VAL A 165 -0.66 15.23 -2.07
N GLU A 166 0.53 15.56 -2.56
CA GLU A 166 0.78 15.38 -3.99
C GLU A 166 1.00 13.90 -4.31
N VAL A 167 0.07 13.28 -5.03
CA VAL A 167 0.18 11.89 -5.49
C VAL A 167 0.35 11.90 -7.01
N ILE A 168 1.52 11.48 -7.47
CA ILE A 168 1.94 11.60 -8.87
C ILE A 168 2.49 10.27 -9.39
N ASP A 169 2.10 9.89 -10.61
CA ASP A 169 2.66 8.75 -11.34
C ASP A 169 2.54 7.43 -10.55
N VAL A 170 1.31 7.08 -10.16
CA VAL A 170 1.00 5.78 -9.52
C VAL A 170 0.42 4.83 -10.55
N LYS A 171 0.99 3.65 -10.67
CA LYS A 171 0.62 2.64 -11.67
C LYS A 171 0.12 1.36 -11.00
N TYR A 172 -0.98 0.83 -11.49
CA TYR A 172 -1.52 -0.49 -11.15
C TYR A 172 -1.57 -1.32 -12.43
N ILE A 173 -0.74 -2.36 -12.51
CA ILE A 173 -0.56 -3.15 -13.73
C ILE A 173 -0.76 -4.64 -13.41
N GLY A 174 -1.72 -5.31 -14.05
CA GLY A 174 -1.94 -6.73 -13.79
C GLY A 174 -2.44 -7.01 -12.36
N VAL A 175 -3.36 -6.18 -11.86
CA VAL A 175 -3.99 -6.40 -10.54
C VAL A 175 -5.26 -7.22 -10.73
N THR A 176 -5.32 -8.42 -10.17
CA THR A 176 -6.44 -9.34 -10.41
C THR A 176 -6.96 -9.97 -9.13
N GLY A 177 -8.25 -10.33 -9.10
CA GLY A 177 -8.81 -11.14 -8.03
C GLY A 177 -10.14 -10.63 -7.49
N THR A 178 -10.30 -10.61 -6.18
CA THR A 178 -11.60 -10.45 -5.52
C THR A 178 -11.60 -9.44 -4.38
N SER A 179 -12.70 -8.68 -4.30
CA SER A 179 -13.04 -7.72 -3.26
C SER A 179 -14.14 -8.27 -2.37
N SER A 180 -13.99 -8.16 -1.05
CA SER A 180 -15.01 -8.55 -0.07
C SER A 180 -16.04 -7.43 0.17
N SER A 181 -15.70 -6.17 -0.16
CA SER A 181 -16.64 -5.05 -0.20
C SER A 181 -17.14 -4.73 -1.63
N GLU A 182 -18.18 -3.91 -1.72
CA GLU A 182 -18.68 -3.39 -2.99
C GLU A 182 -17.69 -2.42 -3.66
N VAL A 183 -16.94 -1.61 -2.90
CA VAL A 183 -16.03 -0.61 -3.47
C VAL A 183 -14.65 -1.23 -3.64
N ALA A 184 -14.37 -1.83 -4.80
CA ALA A 184 -13.09 -2.50 -5.02
C ALA A 184 -11.93 -1.53 -5.29
N ILE A 185 -12.24 -0.37 -5.87
CA ILE A 185 -11.28 0.69 -6.21
C ILE A 185 -11.78 1.99 -5.61
N ALA A 186 -10.98 2.67 -4.78
CA ALA A 186 -11.30 3.98 -4.22
C ALA A 186 -10.16 4.96 -4.47
N LEU A 187 -10.37 5.95 -5.33
CA LEU A 187 -9.44 7.04 -5.60
C LEU A 187 -10.02 8.33 -5.01
N ASN A 188 -9.75 8.57 -3.73
CA ASN A 188 -10.26 9.68 -2.95
C ASN A 188 -9.23 10.82 -2.84
N CYS A 189 -9.04 11.54 -3.94
CA CYS A 189 -8.05 12.62 -4.02
C CYS A 189 -8.67 13.99 -3.70
N SER A 190 -7.86 14.88 -3.15
CA SER A 190 -8.23 16.24 -2.80
C SER A 190 -8.55 17.08 -4.03
N GLN A 191 -9.58 17.91 -3.94
CA GLN A 191 -9.87 18.91 -4.97
C GLN A 191 -8.81 20.01 -5.05
N SER A 192 -8.15 20.33 -3.93
CA SER A 192 -7.10 21.36 -3.88
C SER A 192 -5.74 20.83 -4.35
N VAL A 193 -5.50 19.52 -4.22
CA VAL A 193 -4.28 18.84 -4.67
C VAL A 193 -4.67 17.52 -5.35
N PRO A 194 -5.20 17.57 -6.59
CA PRO A 194 -5.64 16.39 -7.33
C PRO A 194 -4.50 15.40 -7.56
N CYS A 195 -4.82 14.11 -7.57
CA CYS A 195 -3.86 13.09 -8.03
C CYS A 195 -3.65 13.22 -9.54
N SER A 196 -2.43 12.93 -10.01
CA SER A 196 -2.11 12.98 -11.43
C SER A 196 -1.21 11.83 -11.87
N GLY A 197 -1.25 11.49 -13.16
CA GLY A 197 -0.46 10.37 -13.70
C GLY A 197 -0.88 9.00 -13.19
N ILE A 198 -2.15 8.84 -12.74
CA ILE A 198 -2.67 7.53 -12.32
C ILE A 198 -2.84 6.65 -13.55
N VAL A 199 -2.23 5.46 -13.55
CA VAL A 199 -2.36 4.51 -14.65
C VAL A 199 -2.93 3.20 -14.12
N MET A 200 -3.98 2.71 -14.75
CA MET A 200 -4.51 1.37 -14.51
C MET A 200 -4.45 0.58 -15.81
N ASP A 201 -3.70 -0.52 -15.82
CA ASP A 201 -3.53 -1.38 -16.98
C ASP A 201 -3.82 -2.83 -16.59
N THR A 202 -4.79 -3.46 -17.24
CA THR A 202 -5.11 -4.87 -16.98
C THR A 202 -5.46 -5.11 -15.50
N VAL A 203 -6.50 -4.41 -15.03
CA VAL A 203 -7.05 -4.54 -13.67
C VAL A 203 -8.36 -5.32 -13.75
N ASP A 204 -8.48 -6.44 -13.04
CA ASP A 204 -9.66 -7.30 -13.09
C ASP A 204 -10.08 -7.76 -11.70
N LEU A 205 -10.95 -6.99 -11.07
CA LEU A 205 -11.46 -7.22 -9.71
C LEU A 205 -12.94 -7.58 -9.75
N TRP A 206 -13.30 -8.61 -8.98
CA TRP A 206 -14.66 -9.15 -8.87
C TRP A 206 -15.13 -9.23 -7.42
N SER A 207 -16.41 -9.48 -7.18
CA SER A 207 -16.87 -9.71 -5.81
C SER A 207 -16.45 -11.09 -5.32
N ALA A 208 -15.91 -11.18 -4.11
CA ALA A 208 -15.71 -12.45 -3.40
C ALA A 208 -17.07 -13.10 -3.02
N ASN A 209 -18.10 -12.27 -2.85
CA ASN A 209 -19.45 -12.71 -2.52
C ASN A 209 -20.19 -13.21 -3.76
N LYS A 210 -20.80 -14.40 -3.67
CA LYS A 210 -21.52 -15.00 -4.79
C LYS A 210 -22.67 -14.11 -5.27
N GLY A 211 -22.60 -13.68 -6.53
CA GLY A 211 -23.59 -12.76 -7.13
C GLY A 211 -23.44 -11.30 -6.70
N GLY A 212 -22.42 -10.99 -5.89
CA GLY A 212 -22.06 -9.63 -5.53
C GLY A 212 -21.49 -8.87 -6.72
N LYS A 213 -21.53 -7.54 -6.61
CA LYS A 213 -20.96 -6.62 -7.60
C LYS A 213 -19.84 -5.83 -6.96
N VAL A 214 -18.94 -5.33 -7.80
CA VAL A 214 -17.94 -4.37 -7.40
C VAL A 214 -18.08 -3.09 -8.21
N GLN A 215 -17.72 -1.97 -7.60
CA GLN A 215 -17.71 -0.64 -8.20
C GLN A 215 -16.41 0.09 -7.85
N SER A 216 -16.14 1.15 -8.59
CA SER A 216 -15.09 2.10 -8.24
C SER A 216 -15.70 3.39 -7.68
N TYR A 217 -15.01 4.00 -6.74
CA TYR A 217 -15.19 5.39 -6.33
C TYR A 217 -14.00 6.21 -6.84
N CYS A 218 -14.26 7.37 -7.44
CA CYS A 218 -13.19 8.27 -7.83
C CYS A 218 -13.59 9.75 -7.77
N ILE A 219 -12.70 10.56 -7.19
CA ILE A 219 -12.78 12.02 -7.15
C ILE A 219 -11.38 12.62 -7.31
N SER A 220 -11.27 13.69 -8.10
CA SER A 220 -10.05 14.49 -8.30
C SER A 220 -8.78 13.68 -8.63
N ALA A 221 -8.91 12.56 -9.35
CA ALA A 221 -7.77 11.81 -9.87
C ALA A 221 -7.74 11.93 -11.39
N ASN A 222 -6.55 12.20 -11.93
CA ASN A 222 -6.31 12.35 -13.35
C ASN A 222 -5.32 11.30 -13.83
N GLY A 223 -5.61 10.72 -14.98
CA GLY A 223 -4.84 9.61 -15.50
C GLY A 223 -5.59 8.86 -16.59
N TYR A 224 -5.14 7.65 -16.91
CA TYR A 224 -5.76 6.85 -17.95
C TYR A 224 -5.79 5.36 -17.62
N THR A 225 -6.70 4.66 -18.28
CA THR A 225 -6.80 3.21 -18.28
C THR A 225 -6.20 2.64 -19.56
N ARG A 226 -5.68 1.42 -19.50
CA ARG A 226 -5.25 0.62 -20.66
C ARG A 226 -5.80 -0.78 -20.54
N ASN A 227 -6.07 -1.39 -21.69
CA ASN A 227 -6.63 -2.74 -21.78
C ASN A 227 -7.91 -2.86 -20.92
N GLN A 228 -8.15 -4.03 -20.32
CA GLN A 228 -9.32 -4.26 -19.48
C GLN A 228 -9.11 -3.68 -18.06
N VAL A 229 -10.04 -2.84 -17.61
CA VAL A 229 -10.10 -2.35 -16.23
C VAL A 229 -11.51 -2.58 -15.68
N THR A 230 -11.64 -3.47 -14.70
CA THR A 230 -12.89 -3.86 -14.03
C THR A 230 -12.69 -3.78 -12.51
N PRO A 231 -13.55 -3.06 -11.77
CA PRO A 231 -14.63 -2.18 -12.25
C PRO A 231 -14.10 -0.96 -13.01
N ALA A 232 -14.90 -0.41 -13.92
CA ALA A 232 -14.54 0.79 -14.68
C ALA A 232 -14.41 2.02 -13.78
N VAL A 233 -13.34 2.81 -13.96
CA VAL A 233 -13.02 3.97 -13.12
C VAL A 233 -13.34 5.28 -13.83
N SER A 234 -14.40 5.96 -13.40
CA SER A 234 -15.04 7.06 -14.16
C SER A 234 -14.20 8.31 -14.38
N CYS A 235 -13.22 8.58 -13.52
CA CYS A 235 -12.37 9.76 -13.60
C CYS A 235 -11.11 9.58 -14.47
N LEU A 236 -10.80 8.34 -14.86
CA LEU A 236 -9.63 8.04 -15.67
C LEU A 236 -10.06 7.95 -17.14
N THR A 237 -9.32 8.57 -18.04
CA THR A 237 -9.62 8.51 -19.47
C THR A 237 -9.25 7.15 -20.05
N GLN A 238 -9.92 6.71 -21.11
CA GLN A 238 -9.53 5.50 -21.84
C GLN A 238 -8.54 5.83 -22.96
#